data_AF-A0A3E5AB60-F1
#
_entry.id   AF-A0A3E5AB60-F1
#
_cell.length_a   1.000
_cell.length_b   1.000
_cell.length_c   1.000
_cell.angle_alpha   90.00
_cell.angle_beta   90.00
_cell.angle_gamma   90.00
#
_symmetry.space_group_name_H-M   'P 1'
#
loop_
_entity.id
_entity.type
_entity.pdbx_description
1 polymer ?
#
loop_
_entity_poly.entity_id
_entity_poly.type
_entity_poly.pdbx_seq_one_letter_code
_entity_poly.pdbx_strand_id
1 'polypeptide(L)' 'MAEERTSNYIKLCDEWAEKFLQMEKKELMNRLPELKEEDGYLKITHFGVPFGIRLDNGRIDRLAELAGLPLKGKAFGMS' A
#
# COMPACT_ATOMS: atom_id res chain seq x y z
N MET A 1 -18.19 22.63 14.25
CA MET A 1 -17.49 21.40 14.67
C MET A 1 -17.98 20.32 13.71
N ALA A 2 -17.28 20.17 12.59
CA ALA A 2 -17.66 19.18 11.60
C ALA A 2 -17.26 17.82 12.19
N GLU A 3 -18.23 16.95 12.42
CA GLU A 3 -17.99 15.55 12.68
C GLU A 3 -17.26 14.97 11.47
N GLU A 4 -15.94 15.03 11.54
CA GLU A 4 -15.08 14.30 10.63
C GLU A 4 -15.50 12.84 10.75
N ARG A 5 -16.11 12.29 9.71
CA ARG A 5 -16.20 10.84 9.48
C ARG A 5 -14.80 10.26 9.25
N THR A 6 -13.79 10.73 9.99
CA THR A 6 -12.61 9.95 10.26
C THR A 6 -13.11 8.71 10.97
N SER A 7 -12.61 7.53 10.60
CA SER A 7 -11.78 6.86 11.60
C SER A 7 -11.57 5.40 11.30
N ASN A 8 -12.49 4.62 10.70
CA ASN A 8 -12.21 3.18 10.64
C ASN A 8 -11.06 2.86 9.66
N TYR A 9 -11.17 3.27 8.40
CA TYR A 9 -10.10 3.05 7.42
C TYR A 9 -8.79 3.76 7.79
N ILE A 10 -8.88 5.00 8.29
CA ILE A 10 -7.70 5.79 8.66
C ILE A 10 -7.02 5.24 9.93
N LYS A 11 -7.77 4.87 10.97
CA LYS A 11 -7.20 4.21 12.16
C LYS A 11 -6.62 2.85 11.82
N LEU A 12 -7.28 2.10 10.93
CA LEU A 12 -6.75 0.82 10.45
C LEU A 12 -5.44 1.05 9.69
N CYS A 13 -5.36 2.06 8.84
CA CYS A 13 -4.13 2.40 8.14
C CYS A 13 -2.99 2.78 9.11
N ASP A 14 -3.31 3.55 10.16
CA ASP A 14 -2.36 3.95 11.20
C ASP A 14 -1.88 2.75 12.03
N GLU A 15 -2.81 1.91 12.50
CA GLU A 15 -2.50 0.69 13.24
C GLU A 15 -1.65 -0.28 12.41
N TRP A 16 -1.98 -0.46 11.12
CA TRP A 16 -1.18 -1.29 10.21
C TRP A 16 0.19 -0.69 9.91
N ALA A 17 0.31 0.65 9.85
CA ALA A 17 1.59 1.33 9.70
C ALA A 17 2.49 1.07 10.91
N GLU A 18 1.96 1.19 12.13
CA GLU A 18 2.69 0.88 13.36
C GLU A 18 3.08 -0.60 13.43
N LYS A 19 2.15 -1.51 13.11
CA LYS A 19 2.42 -2.96 13.07
C LYS A 19 3.53 -3.27 12.06
N PHE A 20 3.50 -2.64 10.90
CA PHE A 20 4.52 -2.81 9.86
C PHE A 20 5.91 -2.36 10.34
N LEU A 21 5.99 -1.26 11.08
CA LEU A 21 7.26 -0.79 11.68
C LEU A 21 7.80 -1.76 12.74
N GLN A 22 6.92 -2.45 13.46
CA GLN A 22 7.29 -3.47 14.44
C GLN A 22 7.60 -4.85 13.81
N MET A 23 7.19 -5.09 12.56
CA MET A 23 7.44 -6.34 11.87
C MET A 23 8.90 -6.46 11.38
N GLU A 24 9.44 -7.67 11.42
CA GLU A 24 10.76 -7.93 10.85
C GLU A 24 10.68 -7.96 9.32
N LYS A 25 11.22 -6.91 8.68
CA LYS A 25 11.24 -6.76 7.21
C LYS A 25 11.87 -7.96 6.50
N LYS A 26 12.89 -8.58 7.11
CA LYS A 26 13.54 -9.79 6.57
C LYS A 26 12.59 -10.98 6.53
N GLU A 27 11.82 -11.23 7.59
CA GLU A 27 10.81 -12.29 7.59
C GLU A 27 9.70 -11.97 6.57
N LEU A 28 9.28 -10.69 6.50
CA LEU A 28 8.25 -10.26 5.57
C LEU A 28 8.66 -10.48 4.11
N MET A 29 9.89 -10.11 3.72
CA MET A 29 10.43 -10.35 2.37
C MET A 29 10.64 -11.85 2.07
N ASN A 30 10.91 -12.66 3.10
CA ASN A 30 11.01 -14.11 2.94
C ASN A 30 9.62 -14.75 2.67
N ARG A 31 8.58 -14.31 3.40
CA ARG A 31 7.20 -14.76 3.16
C ARG A 31 6.61 -14.24 1.86
N LEU A 32 6.94 -13.01 1.49
CA LEU A 32 6.39 -12.30 0.34
C LEU A 32 7.55 -11.85 -0.56
N PRO A 33 8.10 -12.76 -1.39
CA PRO A 33 9.19 -12.42 -2.33
C PRO A 33 8.75 -11.42 -3.42
N GLU A 34 7.44 -11.17 -3.55
CA GLU A 34 6.87 -10.13 -4.42
C GLU A 34 7.08 -8.71 -3.88
N LEU A 35 7.36 -8.56 -2.58
CA LEU A 35 7.67 -7.26 -1.97
C LEU A 35 9.08 -6.84 -2.33
N LYS A 36 9.19 -5.70 -3.00
CA LYS A 36 10.48 -5.11 -3.39
C LYS A 36 10.73 -3.85 -2.60
N GLU A 37 11.87 -3.78 -1.93
CA GLU A 37 12.32 -2.55 -1.30
C GLU A 37 12.95 -1.64 -2.36
N GLU A 38 12.31 -0.52 -2.66
CA GLU A 38 12.74 0.44 -3.67
C GLU A 38 12.41 1.88 -3.23
N ASP A 39 13.41 2.76 -3.27
CA ASP A 39 13.24 4.21 -3.02
C ASP A 39 12.69 4.55 -1.61
N GLY A 40 12.98 3.70 -0.62
CA GLY A 40 12.42 3.86 0.73
C GLY A 40 10.98 3.38 0.88
N TYR A 41 10.46 2.65 -0.12
CA TYR A 41 9.16 1.99 -0.06
C TYR A 41 9.28 0.49 -0.23
N LEU A 42 8.41 -0.25 0.45
CA LEU A 42 8.15 -1.65 0.17
C LEU A 42 7.01 -1.73 -0.86
N LYS A 43 7.35 -1.98 -2.12
CA LYS A 43 6.41 -2.01 -3.24
C LYS A 43 5.87 -3.41 -3.48
N ILE A 44 4.58 -3.52 -3.72
CA ILE A 44 3.91 -4.75 -4.15
C ILE A 44 2.89 -4.42 -5.23
N THR A 45 2.78 -5.30 -6.23
CA THR A 45 1.72 -5.20 -7.23
C THR A 45 0.61 -6.16 -6.86
N HIS A 46 -0.55 -5.64 -6.51
CA HIS A 46 -1.72 -6.44 -6.15
C HIS A 46 -2.86 -6.15 -7.12
N PHE A 47 -3.38 -7.18 -7.79
CA PHE A 47 -4.40 -7.06 -8.84
C PHE A 47 -4.04 -6.04 -9.96
N GLY A 48 -2.76 -5.94 -10.32
CA GLY A 48 -2.26 -5.00 -11.34
C GLY A 48 -2.17 -3.54 -10.86
N VAL A 49 -2.40 -3.29 -9.57
CA VAL A 49 -2.24 -1.97 -8.95
C VAL A 49 -0.98 -1.98 -8.09
N PRO A 50 -0.01 -1.10 -8.35
CA PRO A 50 1.16 -0.96 -7.48
C PRO A 50 0.79 -0.21 -6.19
N PHE A 51 1.16 -0.80 -5.06
CA PHE A 51 1.09 -0.21 -3.73
C PHE A 51 2.49 -0.10 -3.16
N GLY A 52 2.72 0.89 -2.30
CA GLY A 52 3.99 1.11 -1.63
C GLY A 52 3.78 1.41 -0.16
N ILE A 53 4.52 0.73 0.72
CA ILE A 53 4.54 1.02 2.14
C ILE A 53 5.81 1.81 2.45
N ARG A 54 5.70 3.01 3.02
CA ARG A 54 6.86 3.79 3.43
C ARG A 54 7.62 3.07 4.54
N LEU A 55 8.92 2.91 4.36
CA LEU A 55 9.77 2.29 5.39
C LEU A 55 10.00 3.19 6.59
N ASP A 56 9.82 4.50 6.43
CA ASP A 56 10.03 5.54 7.45
C ASP A 56 8.91 5.59 8.49
N ASN A 57 7.65 5.57 8.03
CA ASN A 57 6.49 5.74 8.90
C ASN A 57 5.40 4.66 8.71
N GLY A 58 5.65 3.62 7.90
CA GLY A 58 4.70 2.54 7.65
C GLY A 58 3.46 2.92 6.83
N ARG A 59 3.37 4.17 6.34
CA ARG A 59 2.20 4.65 5.59
C ARG A 59 2.06 3.88 4.28
N ILE A 60 0.84 3.41 4.01
CA ILE A 60 0.50 2.70 2.78
C ILE A 60 0.00 3.72 1.76
N ASP A 61 0.75 3.89 0.67
CA ASP A 61 0.43 4.76 -0.44
C ASP A 61 0.11 3.93 -1.69
N ARG A 62 -0.94 4.33 -2.42
CA ARG A 62 -1.28 3.73 -3.71
C ARG A 62 -0.43 4.39 -4.79
N LEU A 63 0.49 3.64 -5.40
CA LEU A 63 1.45 4.19 -6.39
C LEU A 63 0.86 4.32 -7.80
N ALA A 64 -0.32 3.74 -8.05
CA ALA A 64 -1.00 3.76 -9.34
C ALA A 64 -1.31 5.18 -9.85
N GLU A 65 -1.62 6.12 -8.95
CA GLU A 65 -1.97 7.49 -9.35
C GLU A 65 -0.73 8.37 -9.59
N LEU A 66 0.40 8.06 -8.95
CA LEU A 66 1.64 8.84 -9.07
C LEU A 66 2.38 8.60 -10.38
N ALA A 67 2.19 7.44 -11.01
CA ALA A 67 2.95 7.07 -12.21
C ALA A 67 2.35 7.59 -13.52
N GLY A 68 1.18 8.27 -13.50
CA GLY A 68 0.46 8.65 -14.72
C GLY A 68 0.12 7.46 -15.63
N LEU A 69 0.28 6.23 -15.12
CA LEU A 69 -0.01 5.01 -15.84
C LEU A 69 -1.53 4.88 -15.82
N PRO A 70 -2.21 4.85 -16.99
CA PRO A 70 -3.61 4.50 -17.02
C PRO A 70 -3.71 3.16 -16.30
N LEU A 71 -4.47 3.13 -15.21
CA LEU A 71 -4.95 1.88 -14.62
C LEU A 71 -5.55 1.14 -15.80
N LYS A 72 -4.82 0.17 -16.35
CA LYS A 72 -5.31 -0.71 -17.39
C LYS A 72 -6.35 -1.56 -16.66
N GLY A 73 -7.52 -0.96 -16.46
CA GLY A 73 -8.75 -1.68 -16.31
C GLY A 73 -8.70 -2.68 -17.44
N LYS A 74 -8.52 -3.94 -17.07
CA LYS A 74 -9.21 -4.98 -17.79
C LYS A 74 -10.66 -4.50 -17.73
N ALA A 75 -11.09 -3.81 -18.79
CA ALA A 75 -12.47 -3.58 -19.05
C ALA A 75 -13.07 -4.99 -19.02
N PHE A 76 -13.65 -5.35 -17.87
CA PHE A 76 -14.62 -6.42 -17.86
C PHE A 76 -15.68 -5.88 -18.82
N GLY A 77 -15.75 -6.50 -19.99
CA GLY A 77 -16.75 -6.18 -20.99
C GLY A 77 -18.10 -6.24 -20.29
N MET A 78 -18.68 -5.08 -20.05
CA MET A 78 -20.12 -4.97 -19.93
C MET A 78 -20.61 -5.12 -21.37
N SER A 79 -20.87 -6.36 -21.76
CA SER A 79 -21.76 -6.68 -22.87
C SER A 79 -23.21 -6.48 -22.44
#